data_AF-A0A7Z9PRY8-F1
#
_entry.id   AF-A0A7Z9PRY8-F1
#
_cell.length_a   1.000
_cell.length_b   1.000
_cell.length_c   1.000
_cell.angle_alpha   90.00
_cell.angle_beta   90.00
_cell.angle_gamma   90.00
#
_symmetry.space_group_name_H-M   'P 1'
#
loop_
_entity.id
_entity.type
_entity.pdbx_description
1 polymer ?
#
loop_
_entity_poly.entity_id
_entity_poly.type
_entity_poly.pdbx_seq_one_letter_code
_entity_poly.pdbx_strand_id
1 'polypeptide(L)'
;MKLFDQFAAPGQREQVLLQVGRRVVTQYLGERAIDEILAMSRTSMPKELKHRLSEAYGQFNDGQGAGIEILFVGVNGVHPPTRVAPSFERVISARQNRESLIEEARKSQIAKLADIAGSVELAEEISAKLVALDDLRRSSGSDSDAFIEAELEVQRLLERAGGEAGEFILSASANRWVRHMSERGLASLLQGQQEAYLAAPELYRSNMYFEALIEAMRESRVYLTPGELESLKVRLELQDKKAGTTVFDAERGEAFQ
;
A
#
# COMPACT_ATOMS: atom_id res chain seq x y z
N MET A 1 3.35 -66.97 -29.21
CA MET A 1 4.03 -67.25 -30.49
C MET A 1 3.07 -67.23 -31.69
N LYS A 2 1.94 -67.98 -31.67
CA LYS A 2 1.01 -68.06 -32.83
C LYS A 2 0.37 -66.73 -33.28
N LEU A 3 0.04 -65.81 -32.36
CA LEU A 3 -0.66 -64.55 -32.70
C LEU A 3 0.22 -63.58 -33.50
N PHE A 4 1.50 -63.47 -33.16
CA PHE A 4 2.46 -62.66 -33.93
C PHE A 4 2.72 -63.26 -35.31
N ASP A 5 2.64 -64.59 -35.42
CA ASP A 5 2.82 -65.26 -36.70
C ASP A 5 1.64 -65.08 -37.66
N GLN A 6 0.43 -64.97 -37.10
CA GLN A 6 -0.83 -64.73 -37.81
C GLN A 6 -1.06 -63.25 -38.16
N PHE A 7 -0.36 -62.34 -37.48
CA PHE A 7 -0.53 -60.89 -37.60
C PHE A 7 -0.22 -60.34 -39.01
N ALA A 8 0.85 -60.81 -39.65
CA ALA A 8 1.20 -60.45 -41.03
C ALA A 8 2.22 -61.44 -41.64
N ALA A 9 2.44 -61.37 -42.95
CA ALA A 9 3.49 -62.13 -43.63
C ALA A 9 4.89 -61.81 -43.03
N PRO A 10 5.83 -62.79 -42.94
CA PRO A 10 7.10 -62.63 -42.22
C PRO A 10 7.91 -61.37 -42.56
N GLY A 11 7.89 -60.91 -43.81
CA GLY A 11 8.59 -59.70 -44.26
C GLY A 11 7.82 -58.37 -44.08
N GLN A 12 6.55 -58.42 -43.68
CA GLN A 12 5.68 -57.24 -43.58
C GLN A 12 5.31 -56.86 -42.14
N ARG A 13 5.51 -57.75 -41.16
CA ARG A 13 5.13 -57.54 -39.75
C ARG A 13 5.66 -56.22 -39.20
N GLU A 14 6.95 -55.95 -39.39
CA GLU A 14 7.57 -54.71 -38.93
C GLU A 14 6.99 -53.47 -39.62
N GLN A 15 6.73 -53.53 -40.93
CA GLN A 15 6.13 -52.42 -41.66
C GLN A 15 4.71 -52.12 -41.17
N VAL A 16 3.90 -53.15 -40.92
CA VAL A 16 2.54 -52.97 -40.38
C VAL A 16 2.58 -52.36 -38.99
N LEU A 17 3.48 -52.84 -38.12
CA LEU A 17 3.67 -52.27 -36.78
C LEU A 17 4.07 -50.79 -36.83
N LEU A 18 5.01 -50.44 -37.70
CA LEU A 18 5.45 -49.06 -37.92
C LEU A 18 4.35 -48.17 -38.49
N GLN A 19 3.54 -48.66 -39.42
CA GLN A 19 2.44 -47.91 -40.01
C GLN A 19 1.34 -47.62 -38.99
N VAL A 20 0.95 -48.61 -38.18
CA VAL A 20 -0.01 -48.43 -37.09
C VAL A 20 0.54 -47.46 -36.05
N GLY A 21 1.80 -47.63 -35.67
CA GLY A 21 2.47 -46.74 -34.72
C GLY A 21 2.49 -45.28 -35.21
N ARG A 22 2.88 -45.08 -36.48
CA ARG A 22 2.85 -43.75 -37.13
C ARG A 22 1.45 -43.17 -37.18
N ARG A 23 0.42 -43.97 -37.49
CA ARG A 23 -0.97 -43.51 -37.52
C ARG A 23 -1.41 -42.99 -36.14
N VAL A 24 -1.20 -43.77 -35.09
CA VAL A 24 -1.60 -43.42 -33.72
C VAL A 24 -0.89 -42.16 -33.25
N VAL A 25 0.43 -42.05 -33.47
CA VAL A 25 1.21 -40.85 -33.11
C VAL A 25 0.73 -39.64 -33.90
N THR A 26 0.49 -39.77 -35.20
CA THR A 26 0.04 -38.66 -36.05
C THR A 26 -1.35 -38.17 -35.63
N GLN A 27 -2.27 -39.09 -35.36
CA GLN A 27 -3.61 -38.75 -34.87
C GLN A 27 -3.55 -38.07 -33.50
N TYR A 28 -2.74 -38.62 -32.59
CA TYR A 28 -2.55 -38.05 -31.25
C TYR A 28 -2.02 -36.61 -31.28
N LEU A 29 -1.05 -36.34 -32.15
CA LEU A 29 -0.48 -34.99 -32.33
C LEU A 29 -1.41 -34.07 -33.10
N GLY A 30 -2.22 -34.58 -34.03
CA GLY A 30 -3.18 -33.79 -34.81
C GLY A 30 -4.40 -33.32 -34.02
N GLU A 31 -4.74 -34.00 -32.92
CA GLU A 31 -5.86 -33.64 -32.04
C GLU A 31 -5.55 -32.49 -31.07
N ARG A 32 -4.29 -32.04 -30.97
CA ARG A 32 -3.83 -31.08 -29.96
C ARG A 32 -3.15 -29.86 -30.54
N ALA A 33 -3.25 -28.75 -29.82
CA ALA A 33 -2.48 -27.56 -30.15
C ALA A 33 -0.99 -27.82 -29.92
N ILE A 34 -0.14 -27.20 -30.75
CA ILE A 34 1.31 -27.36 -30.63
C ILE A 34 1.83 -26.92 -29.26
N ASP A 35 1.25 -25.87 -28.68
CA ASP A 35 1.59 -25.33 -27.37
C ASP A 35 1.33 -26.35 -26.25
N GLU A 36 0.22 -27.10 -26.35
CA GLU A 36 -0.18 -28.14 -25.41
C GLU A 36 0.76 -29.34 -25.50
N ILE A 37 1.13 -29.74 -26.72
CA ILE A 37 2.09 -30.82 -26.98
C ILE A 37 3.45 -30.48 -26.36
N LEU A 38 3.93 -29.25 -26.56
CA LEU A 38 5.21 -28.78 -26.00
C LEU A 38 5.18 -28.78 -24.47
N ALA A 39 4.09 -28.32 -23.85
CA ALA A 39 3.92 -28.27 -22.40
C ALA A 39 3.75 -29.65 -21.74
N MET A 40 3.02 -30.58 -22.36
CA MET A 40 2.67 -31.90 -21.80
C MET A 40 3.68 -33.02 -22.10
N SER A 41 4.65 -32.75 -22.98
CA SER A 41 5.55 -33.76 -23.59
C SER A 41 6.30 -34.66 -22.61
N ARG A 42 6.51 -34.25 -21.35
CA ARG A 42 7.44 -34.92 -20.43
C ARG A 42 6.83 -35.95 -19.48
N THR A 43 5.54 -35.89 -19.17
CA THR A 43 4.96 -36.73 -18.10
C THR A 43 3.69 -37.48 -18.51
N SER A 44 2.75 -36.83 -19.19
CA SER A 44 1.47 -37.46 -19.55
C SER A 44 1.47 -38.10 -20.94
N MET A 45 2.21 -37.49 -21.88
CA MET A 45 2.24 -37.91 -23.29
C MET A 45 2.71 -39.35 -23.51
N PRO A 46 3.81 -39.83 -22.88
CA PRO A 46 4.27 -41.21 -23.10
C PRO A 46 3.29 -42.25 -22.56
N LYS A 47 2.62 -41.95 -21.45
CA LYS A 47 1.61 -42.84 -20.83
C LYS A 47 0.38 -42.98 -21.72
N GLU A 48 -0.12 -41.87 -22.23
CA GLU A 48 -1.29 -41.82 -23.11
C GLU A 48 -1.00 -42.47 -24.47
N LEU A 49 0.16 -42.21 -25.06
CA LEU A 49 0.60 -42.88 -26.29
C LEU A 49 0.76 -44.39 -26.08
N LYS A 50 1.33 -44.84 -24.96
CA LYS A 50 1.42 -46.27 -24.63
C LYS A 50 0.03 -46.92 -24.56
N HIS A 51 -0.94 -46.24 -23.95
CA HIS A 51 -2.31 -46.74 -23.88
C HIS A 51 -2.95 -46.86 -25.27
N ARG A 52 -2.94 -45.79 -26.07
CA ARG A 52 -3.50 -45.77 -27.42
C ARG A 52 -2.84 -46.75 -28.38
N LEU A 53 -1.52 -46.92 -28.30
CA LEU A 53 -0.80 -47.91 -29.08
C LEU A 53 -1.18 -49.34 -28.66
N SER A 54 -1.30 -49.60 -27.36
CA SER A 54 -1.71 -50.93 -26.85
C SER A 54 -3.12 -51.29 -27.31
N GLU A 55 -4.04 -50.31 -27.29
CA GLU A 55 -5.40 -50.48 -27.82
C GLU A 55 -5.38 -50.75 -29.33
N ALA A 56 -4.64 -49.95 -30.10
CA ALA A 56 -4.55 -50.11 -31.56
C ALA A 56 -3.95 -51.47 -31.98
N TYR A 57 -2.95 -51.98 -31.26
CA TYR A 57 -2.40 -53.31 -31.52
C TYR A 57 -3.28 -54.44 -30.98
N GLY A 58 -4.11 -54.18 -29.96
CA GLY A 58 -5.10 -55.11 -29.42
C GLY A 58 -6.25 -55.42 -30.39
N GLN A 59 -6.58 -54.49 -31.28
CA GLN A 59 -7.65 -54.65 -32.28
C GLN A 59 -7.34 -55.65 -33.42
N PHE A 60 -6.08 -56.08 -33.56
CA PHE A 60 -5.69 -57.06 -34.58
C PHE A 60 -6.16 -58.47 -34.24
N ASN A 61 -6.22 -59.35 -35.25
CA ASN A 61 -6.65 -60.75 -35.10
C ASN A 61 -8.02 -60.88 -34.40
N ASP A 62 -9.03 -60.14 -34.87
CA ASP A 62 -10.39 -60.10 -34.29
C ASP A 62 -10.40 -59.78 -32.77
N GLY A 63 -9.51 -58.90 -32.33
CA GLY A 63 -9.39 -58.50 -30.93
C GLY A 63 -8.49 -59.40 -30.08
N GLN A 64 -7.85 -60.42 -30.66
CA GLN A 64 -6.87 -61.26 -29.96
C GLN A 64 -5.48 -60.60 -29.84
N GLY A 65 -5.28 -59.48 -30.55
CA GLY A 65 -4.08 -58.68 -30.52
C GLY A 65 -2.97 -59.16 -31.45
N ALA A 66 -2.03 -58.26 -31.73
CA ALA A 66 -0.88 -58.48 -32.60
C ALA A 66 0.19 -59.43 -32.01
N GLY A 67 0.00 -59.94 -30.79
CA GLY A 67 0.97 -60.81 -30.11
C GLY A 67 2.25 -60.11 -29.68
N ILE A 68 2.21 -58.78 -29.49
CA ILE A 68 3.32 -57.95 -29.02
C ILE A 68 2.95 -57.26 -27.70
N GLU A 69 3.96 -56.97 -26.89
CA GLU A 69 3.82 -56.19 -25.65
C GLU A 69 4.66 -54.91 -25.76
N ILE A 70 4.04 -53.77 -25.46
CA ILE A 70 4.76 -52.49 -25.42
C ILE A 70 5.38 -52.32 -24.04
N LEU A 71 6.69 -52.51 -23.94
CA LEU A 71 7.41 -52.32 -22.68
C LEU A 71 7.51 -50.83 -22.31
N PHE A 72 7.90 -49.99 -23.26
CA PHE A 72 8.16 -48.57 -23.04
C PHE A 72 7.80 -47.72 -24.26
N VAL A 73 7.28 -46.53 -24.00
CA VAL A 73 7.15 -45.44 -24.97
C VAL A 73 7.83 -44.23 -24.36
N GLY A 74 8.74 -43.61 -25.12
CA GLY A 74 9.44 -42.40 -24.71
C GLY A 74 9.34 -41.35 -25.81
N VAL A 75 9.14 -40.10 -25.42
CA VAL A 75 9.13 -38.95 -26.34
C VAL A 75 10.39 -38.13 -26.08
N ASN A 76 11.32 -38.16 -27.03
CA ASN A 76 12.55 -37.36 -26.97
C ASN A 76 12.25 -35.95 -27.47
N GLY A 77 11.70 -35.09 -26.60
CA GLY A 77 11.58 -33.64 -26.78
C GLY A 77 10.98 -33.17 -28.12
N VAL A 78 9.75 -32.65 -28.11
CA VAL A 78 9.19 -32.02 -29.30
C VAL A 78 9.80 -30.61 -29.43
N HIS A 79 10.45 -30.33 -30.56
CA HIS A 79 11.02 -29.02 -30.85
C HIS A 79 10.54 -28.52 -32.22
N PRO A 80 10.19 -27.22 -32.34
CA PRO A 80 9.92 -26.63 -33.64
C PRO A 80 11.16 -26.72 -34.54
N PRO A 81 10.98 -26.85 -35.87
CA PRO A 81 12.10 -26.83 -36.81
C PRO A 81 12.95 -25.57 -36.65
N THR A 82 14.26 -25.67 -36.85
CA THR A 82 15.23 -24.57 -36.64
C THR A 82 14.89 -23.30 -37.42
N ARG A 83 14.29 -23.42 -38.61
CA ARG A 83 13.85 -22.27 -39.42
C ARG A 83 12.71 -21.45 -38.79
N VAL A 84 11.86 -22.05 -37.96
CA VAL A 84 10.68 -21.39 -37.38
C VAL A 84 10.81 -21.13 -35.88
N ALA A 85 11.79 -21.73 -35.21
CA ALA A 85 12.05 -21.51 -33.79
C ALA A 85 12.16 -20.02 -33.40
N PRO A 86 12.92 -19.16 -34.12
CA PRO A 86 13.00 -17.73 -33.76
C PRO A 86 11.66 -16.99 -33.88
N SER A 87 10.81 -17.37 -34.83
CA SER A 87 9.48 -16.77 -34.99
C SER A 87 8.52 -17.22 -33.90
N PHE A 88 8.60 -18.49 -33.48
CA PHE A 88 7.80 -19.03 -32.39
C PHE A 88 8.18 -18.40 -31.05
N GLU A 89 9.49 -18.33 -30.74
CA GLU A 89 10.01 -17.69 -29.53
C GLU A 89 9.56 -16.24 -29.42
N ARG A 90 9.60 -15.47 -30.52
CA ARG A 90 9.11 -14.08 -30.53
C ARG A 90 7.66 -13.95 -30.10
N VAL A 91 6.77 -14.84 -30.53
CA VAL A 91 5.34 -14.80 -30.15
C VAL A 91 5.17 -15.12 -28.67
N ILE A 92 5.90 -16.12 -28.16
CA ILE A 92 5.86 -16.48 -26.74
C ILE A 92 6.39 -15.32 -25.88
N SER A 93 7.54 -14.75 -26.21
CA SER A 93 8.11 -13.60 -25.51
C SER A 93 7.20 -12.38 -25.59
N ALA A 94 6.58 -12.10 -26.75
CA ALA A 94 5.63 -11.00 -26.89
C ALA A 94 4.40 -11.20 -25.99
N ARG A 95 3.86 -12.43 -25.93
CA ARG A 95 2.74 -12.75 -25.05
C ARG A 95 3.13 -12.62 -23.57
N GLN A 96 4.29 -13.13 -23.18
CA GLN A 96 4.80 -13.01 -21.81
C GLN A 96 5.01 -11.55 -21.42
N ASN A 97 5.65 -10.75 -22.29
CA ASN A 97 5.85 -9.32 -22.06
C ASN A 97 4.51 -8.59 -21.91
N ARG A 98 3.50 -8.93 -22.71
CA ARG A 98 2.15 -8.35 -22.58
C ARG A 98 1.55 -8.65 -21.20
N GLU A 99 1.61 -9.90 -20.74
CA GLU A 99 1.12 -10.25 -19.40
C GLU A 99 1.91 -9.51 -18.33
N SER A 100 3.24 -9.47 -18.43
CA SER A 100 4.09 -8.74 -17.48
C SER A 100 3.75 -7.25 -17.40
N LEU A 101 3.49 -6.60 -18.54
CA LEU A 101 3.08 -5.19 -18.58
C LEU A 101 1.70 -4.97 -17.92
N ILE A 102 0.77 -5.89 -18.11
CA ILE A 102 -0.56 -5.83 -17.48
C ILE A 102 -0.43 -5.97 -15.96
N GLU A 103 0.37 -6.93 -15.50
CA GLU A 103 0.58 -7.12 -14.06
C GLU A 103 1.33 -5.96 -13.42
N GLU A 104 2.31 -5.36 -14.10
CA GLU A 104 2.99 -4.16 -13.59
C GLU A 104 2.04 -2.96 -13.51
N ALA A 105 1.15 -2.80 -14.49
CA ALA A 105 0.12 -1.75 -14.46
C ALA A 105 -0.85 -1.95 -13.28
N ARG A 106 -1.32 -3.19 -13.05
CA ARG A 106 -2.19 -3.55 -11.92
C ARG A 106 -1.49 -3.29 -10.58
N LYS A 107 -0.23 -3.70 -10.46
CA LYS A 107 0.59 -3.44 -9.28
C LYS A 107 0.73 -1.95 -9.02
N SER A 108 1.03 -1.14 -10.05
CA SER A 108 1.12 0.31 -9.91
C SER A 108 -0.21 0.95 -9.52
N GLN A 109 -1.34 0.47 -10.05
CA GLN A 109 -2.67 0.93 -9.67
C GLN A 109 -2.95 0.65 -8.19
N ILE A 110 -2.76 -0.61 -7.76
CA ILE A 110 -2.98 -1.04 -6.38
C ILE A 110 -2.09 -0.23 -5.42
N ALA A 111 -0.81 -0.07 -5.75
CA ALA A 111 0.12 0.69 -4.92
C ALA A 111 -0.34 2.14 -4.75
N LYS A 112 -0.71 2.83 -5.84
CA LYS A 112 -1.20 4.22 -5.77
C LYS A 112 -2.48 4.36 -4.95
N LEU A 113 -3.43 3.45 -5.12
CA LEU A 113 -4.69 3.49 -4.36
C LEU A 113 -4.44 3.25 -2.86
N ALA A 114 -3.59 2.28 -2.53
CA ALA A 114 -3.20 1.99 -1.17
C ALA A 114 -2.38 3.12 -0.52
N ASP A 115 -1.46 3.75 -1.25
CA ASP A 115 -0.65 4.87 -0.76
C ASP A 115 -1.54 6.07 -0.40
N ILE A 116 -2.54 6.38 -1.22
CA ILE A 116 -3.42 7.53 -1.03
C ILE A 116 -4.42 7.31 0.12
N ALA A 117 -5.14 6.17 0.12
CA ALA A 117 -6.28 5.96 1.03
C ALA A 117 -6.02 4.91 2.13
N GLY A 118 -4.88 4.22 2.09
CA GLY A 118 -4.55 3.11 2.99
C GLY A 118 -5.14 1.75 2.58
N SER A 119 -6.25 1.72 1.83
CA SER A 119 -6.84 0.50 1.27
C SER A 119 -7.41 0.72 -0.14
N VAL A 120 -7.35 -0.32 -0.97
CA VAL A 120 -7.81 -0.27 -2.36
C VAL A 120 -9.33 -0.13 -2.42
N GLU A 121 -10.05 -0.88 -1.60
CA GLU A 121 -11.51 -0.91 -1.58
C GLU A 121 -12.09 0.46 -1.20
N LEU A 122 -11.50 1.12 -0.19
CA LEU A 122 -11.93 2.45 0.23
C LEU A 122 -11.56 3.51 -0.82
N ALA A 123 -10.40 3.40 -1.46
CA ALA A 123 -10.00 4.31 -2.53
C ALA A 123 -10.97 4.25 -3.72
N GLU A 124 -11.39 3.05 -4.12
CA GLU A 124 -12.36 2.85 -5.20
C GLU A 124 -13.75 3.37 -4.82
N GLU A 125 -14.19 3.12 -3.58
CA GLU A 125 -15.46 3.66 -3.05
C GLU A 125 -15.46 5.20 -3.07
N ILE A 126 -14.39 5.83 -2.55
CA ILE A 126 -14.21 7.28 -2.56
C ILE A 126 -14.20 7.81 -4.00
N SER A 127 -13.44 7.18 -4.89
CA SER A 127 -13.38 7.59 -6.31
C SER A 127 -14.75 7.54 -6.98
N ALA A 128 -15.54 6.49 -6.73
CA ALA A 128 -16.89 6.36 -7.29
C ALA A 128 -17.83 7.46 -6.76
N LYS A 129 -17.77 7.75 -5.46
CA LYS A 129 -18.58 8.81 -4.84
C LYS A 129 -18.16 10.21 -5.31
N LEU A 130 -16.88 10.45 -5.53
CA LEU A 130 -16.38 11.71 -6.10
C LEU A 130 -16.90 11.94 -7.53
N VAL A 131 -16.90 10.90 -8.37
CA VAL A 131 -17.47 11.00 -9.72
C VAL A 131 -18.96 11.33 -9.66
N ALA A 132 -19.72 10.65 -8.79
CA ALA A 132 -21.14 10.92 -8.61
C ALA A 132 -21.42 12.34 -8.08
N LEU A 133 -20.59 12.82 -7.15
CA LEU A 133 -20.66 14.19 -6.62
C LEU A 133 -20.40 15.23 -7.71
N ASP A 134 -19.39 14.99 -8.56
CA ASP A 134 -19.08 15.86 -9.69
C ASP A 134 -20.21 15.89 -10.73
N ASP A 135 -20.85 14.74 -10.98
CA ASP A 135 -22.03 14.68 -11.85
C ASP A 135 -23.20 15.49 -11.29
N LEU A 136 -23.48 15.37 -9.98
CA LEU A 136 -24.50 16.16 -9.28
C LEU A 136 -24.20 17.66 -9.32
N ARG A 137 -22.92 18.03 -9.14
CA ARG A 137 -22.47 19.41 -9.25
C ARG A 137 -22.77 19.99 -10.62
N ARG A 138 -22.57 19.20 -11.69
CA ARG A 138 -22.83 19.61 -13.07
C ARG A 138 -24.32 19.69 -13.40
N SER A 139 -25.18 18.83 -12.83
CA SER A 139 -26.62 18.81 -13.13
C SER A 139 -27.43 19.82 -12.32
N SER A 140 -27.15 19.92 -11.02
CA SER A 140 -28.05 20.57 -10.04
C SER A 140 -27.43 21.77 -9.33
N GLY A 141 -26.13 22.00 -9.52
CA GLY A 141 -25.40 23.07 -8.85
C GLY A 141 -25.03 22.76 -7.39
N SER A 142 -24.11 23.55 -6.86
CA SER A 142 -23.50 23.33 -5.53
C SER A 142 -24.44 23.59 -4.35
N ASP A 143 -25.55 24.31 -4.57
CA ASP A 143 -26.47 24.70 -3.50
C ASP A 143 -27.66 23.74 -3.34
N SER A 144 -27.70 22.66 -4.14
CA SER A 144 -28.77 21.67 -4.04
C SER A 144 -28.60 20.80 -2.78
N ASP A 145 -29.69 20.53 -2.07
CA ASP A 145 -29.66 19.69 -0.85
C ASP A 145 -29.03 18.31 -1.13
N ALA A 146 -29.30 17.74 -2.30
CA ALA A 146 -28.72 16.48 -2.75
C ALA A 146 -27.18 16.54 -2.93
N PHE A 147 -26.64 17.69 -3.37
CA PHE A 147 -25.19 17.89 -3.47
C PHE A 147 -24.56 17.98 -2.09
N ILE A 148 -25.17 18.75 -1.17
CA ILE A 148 -24.66 18.92 0.20
C ILE A 148 -24.65 17.58 0.95
N GLU A 149 -25.69 16.77 0.79
CA GLU A 149 -25.76 15.43 1.39
C GLU A 149 -24.67 14.50 0.83
N ALA A 150 -24.50 14.48 -0.49
CA ALA A 150 -23.46 13.69 -1.14
C ALA A 150 -22.03 14.17 -0.77
N GLU A 151 -21.82 15.48 -0.64
CA GLU A 151 -20.56 16.07 -0.21
C GLU A 151 -20.21 15.64 1.22
N LEU A 152 -21.18 15.67 2.13
CA LEU A 152 -21.00 15.21 3.50
C LEU A 152 -20.69 13.71 3.58
N GLU A 153 -21.31 12.89 2.72
CA GLU A 153 -21.00 11.47 2.62
C GLU A 153 -19.54 11.24 2.18
N VAL A 154 -19.09 11.94 1.13
CA VAL A 154 -17.69 11.90 0.67
C VAL A 154 -16.73 12.34 1.77
N GLN A 155 -17.05 13.42 2.49
CA GLN A 155 -16.20 13.90 3.58
C GLN A 155 -16.03 12.86 4.68
N ARG A 156 -17.10 12.17 5.10
CA ARG A 156 -17.02 11.10 6.10
C ARG A 156 -16.18 9.91 5.64
N LEU A 157 -16.20 9.60 4.35
CA LEU A 157 -15.34 8.55 3.79
C LEU A 157 -13.87 8.98 3.78
N LEU A 158 -13.58 10.23 3.41
CA LEU A 158 -12.23 10.79 3.45
C LEU A 158 -11.66 10.87 4.88
N GLU A 159 -12.48 11.19 5.88
CA GLU A 159 -12.05 11.18 7.29
C GLU A 159 -11.67 9.78 7.80
N ARG A 160 -12.23 8.73 7.19
CA ARG A 160 -11.87 7.33 7.47
C ARG A 160 -10.68 6.85 6.63
N ALA A 161 -10.28 7.60 5.61
CA ALA A 161 -9.16 7.24 4.76
C ALA A 161 -7.85 7.34 5.55
N GLY A 162 -6.99 6.34 5.36
CA GLY A 162 -5.62 6.35 5.85
C GLY A 162 -4.67 6.93 4.79
N GLY A 163 -3.42 6.47 4.82
CA GLY A 163 -2.42 6.85 3.81
C GLY A 163 -2.12 8.35 3.80
N GLU A 164 -1.73 8.84 2.63
CA GLU A 164 -1.39 10.25 2.40
C GLU A 164 -2.58 11.18 2.62
N ALA A 165 -3.79 10.78 2.20
CA ALA A 165 -4.99 11.61 2.36
C ALA A 165 -5.35 11.79 3.84
N GLY A 166 -5.30 10.71 4.62
CA GLY A 166 -5.52 10.74 6.07
C GLY A 166 -4.49 11.61 6.78
N GLU A 167 -3.20 11.45 6.45
CA GLU A 167 -2.11 12.29 7.00
C GLU A 167 -2.36 13.78 6.72
N PHE A 168 -2.73 14.12 5.48
CA PHE A 168 -3.02 15.48 5.09
C PHE A 168 -4.21 16.07 5.90
N ILE A 169 -5.32 15.35 5.99
CA ILE A 169 -6.52 15.77 6.74
C ILE A 169 -6.19 15.95 8.23
N LEU A 170 -5.43 15.03 8.83
CA LEU A 170 -5.03 15.09 10.23
C LEU A 170 -4.12 16.30 10.49
N SER A 171 -3.14 16.56 9.62
CA SER A 171 -2.25 17.72 9.75
C SER A 171 -3.00 19.05 9.62
N ALA A 172 -3.95 19.15 8.67
CA ALA A 172 -4.79 20.32 8.49
C ALA A 172 -5.70 20.55 9.72
N SER A 173 -6.29 19.47 10.24
CA SER A 173 -7.12 19.47 11.44
C SER A 173 -6.33 19.92 12.68
N ALA A 174 -5.10 19.43 12.83
CA ALA A 174 -4.20 19.82 13.91
C ALA A 174 -3.84 21.31 13.82
N ASN A 175 -3.47 21.81 12.63
CA ASN A 175 -3.17 23.22 12.41
C ASN A 175 -4.37 24.12 12.72
N ARG A 176 -5.56 23.73 12.26
CA ARG A 176 -6.82 24.43 12.58
C ARG A 176 -7.06 24.46 14.07
N TRP A 177 -6.89 23.33 14.76
CA TRP A 177 -7.07 23.22 16.21
C TRP A 177 -6.12 24.15 16.96
N VAL A 178 -4.82 24.12 16.64
CA VAL A 178 -3.83 24.99 17.27
C VAL A 178 -4.21 26.45 17.10
N ARG A 179 -4.58 26.89 15.89
CA ARG A 179 -4.99 28.27 15.63
C ARG A 179 -6.24 28.64 16.43
N HIS A 180 -7.30 27.83 16.34
CA HIS A 180 -8.56 28.09 17.04
C HIS A 180 -8.38 28.11 18.56
N MET A 181 -7.64 27.15 19.11
CA MET A 181 -7.42 27.05 20.55
C MET A 181 -6.49 28.15 21.08
N SER A 182 -5.53 28.62 20.28
CA SER A 182 -4.68 29.76 20.65
C SER A 182 -5.51 31.03 20.80
N GLU A 183 -6.33 31.36 19.79
CA GLU A 183 -7.22 32.52 19.84
C GLU A 183 -8.25 32.40 20.97
N ARG A 184 -8.83 31.22 21.15
CA ARG A 184 -9.75 30.95 22.25
C ARG A 184 -9.06 31.12 23.61
N GLY A 185 -7.82 30.66 23.74
CA GLY A 185 -7.02 30.82 24.96
C GLY A 185 -6.77 32.29 25.29
N LEU A 186 -6.42 33.11 24.30
CA LEU A 186 -6.27 34.56 24.45
C LEU A 186 -7.57 35.22 24.89
N ALA A 187 -8.70 34.85 24.27
CA ALA A 187 -10.01 35.37 24.63
C ALA A 187 -10.40 35.02 26.09
N SER A 188 -10.18 33.76 26.50
CA SER A 188 -10.43 33.33 27.88
C SER A 188 -9.51 34.02 28.89
N LEU A 189 -8.24 34.24 28.54
CA LEU A 189 -7.30 34.98 29.39
C LEU A 189 -7.73 36.43 29.56
N LEU A 190 -8.10 37.12 28.49
CA LEU A 190 -8.60 38.50 28.55
C LEU A 190 -9.88 38.59 29.38
N GLN A 191 -10.78 37.63 29.25
CA GLN A 191 -11.99 37.56 30.06
C GLN A 191 -11.66 37.43 31.55
N GLY A 192 -10.74 36.51 31.91
CA GLY A 192 -10.29 36.36 33.29
C GLY A 192 -9.60 37.61 33.84
N GLN A 193 -8.80 38.30 33.02
CA GLN A 193 -8.18 39.58 33.37
C GLN A 193 -9.22 40.68 33.62
N GLN A 194 -10.26 40.74 32.77
CA GLN A 194 -11.34 41.70 32.94
C GLN A 194 -12.09 41.46 34.25
N GLU A 195 -12.40 40.21 34.59
CA GLU A 195 -13.07 39.84 35.84
C GLU A 195 -12.19 40.20 37.06
N ALA A 196 -10.89 39.90 37.01
CA ALA A 196 -9.95 40.25 38.07
C ALA A 196 -9.81 41.78 38.25
N TYR A 197 -9.74 42.53 37.15
CA TYR A 197 -9.67 43.98 37.18
C TYR A 197 -10.95 44.61 37.77
N LEU A 198 -12.13 44.11 37.38
CA LEU A 198 -13.41 44.59 37.91
C LEU A 198 -13.56 44.30 39.42
N ALA A 199 -12.99 43.19 39.90
CA ALA A 199 -13.03 42.84 41.33
C ALA A 199 -12.14 43.75 42.20
N ALA A 200 -10.92 44.07 41.75
CA ALA A 200 -9.99 44.93 42.50
C ALA A 200 -9.05 45.74 41.58
N PRO A 201 -9.47 46.90 41.06
CA PRO A 201 -8.73 47.65 40.05
C PRO A 201 -7.32 48.11 40.47
N GLU A 202 -7.20 48.66 41.68
CA GLU A 202 -5.93 49.20 42.19
C GLU A 202 -4.89 48.10 42.45
N LEU A 203 -5.34 46.97 43.03
CA LEU A 203 -4.47 45.81 43.30
C LEU A 203 -4.02 45.17 41.99
N TYR A 204 -4.95 44.99 41.03
CA TYR A 204 -4.64 44.42 39.72
C TYR A 204 -3.60 45.27 38.98
N ARG A 205 -3.78 46.60 38.90
CA ARG A 205 -2.82 47.50 38.25
C ARG A 205 -1.45 47.49 38.92
N SER A 206 -1.41 47.49 40.25
CA SER A 206 -0.17 47.45 41.02
C SER A 206 0.58 46.15 40.78
N ASN A 207 -0.11 45.00 40.83
CA ASN A 207 0.48 43.69 40.53
C ASN A 207 1.01 43.62 39.09
N MET A 208 0.22 44.09 38.12
CA MET A 208 0.63 44.10 36.71
C MET A 208 1.87 44.99 36.47
N TYR A 209 1.98 46.13 37.18
CA TYR A 209 3.18 46.97 37.16
C TYR A 209 4.40 46.25 37.75
N PHE A 210 4.26 45.62 38.91
CA PHE A 210 5.35 44.90 39.55
C PHE A 210 5.79 43.68 38.75
N GLU A 211 4.87 42.92 38.16
CA GLU A 211 5.21 41.80 37.27
C GLU A 211 5.98 42.26 36.03
N ALA A 212 5.50 43.32 35.36
CA ALA A 212 6.20 43.88 34.20
C ALA A 212 7.59 44.41 34.57
N LEU A 213 7.73 45.01 35.75
CA LEU A 213 9.00 45.50 36.28
C LEU A 213 9.96 44.33 36.61
N ILE A 214 9.47 43.26 37.25
CA ILE A 214 10.25 42.04 37.52
C ILE A 214 10.72 41.42 36.20
N GLU A 215 9.85 41.34 35.19
CA GLU A 215 10.20 40.77 33.89
C GLU A 215 11.26 41.60 33.17
N ALA A 216 11.08 42.92 33.11
CA ALA A 216 12.05 43.83 32.49
C ALA A 216 13.41 43.80 33.20
N MET A 217 13.42 43.56 34.51
CA MET A 217 14.64 43.52 35.32
C MET A 217 15.24 42.11 35.45
N ARG A 218 14.65 41.07 34.83
CA ARG A 218 15.05 39.66 34.97
C ARG A 218 16.53 39.40 34.67
N GLU A 219 17.09 40.09 33.68
CA GLU A 219 18.51 39.96 33.31
C GLU A 219 19.43 41.01 33.96
N SER A 220 18.86 41.92 34.76
CA SER A 220 19.58 43.03 35.39
C SER A 220 19.67 42.84 36.91
N ARG A 221 20.83 43.18 37.49
CA ARG A 221 21.02 43.09 38.94
C ARG A 221 20.62 44.41 39.60
N VAL A 222 19.46 44.41 40.26
CA VAL A 222 18.88 45.59 40.91
C VAL A 222 19.22 45.58 42.40
N TYR A 223 19.68 46.72 42.92
CA TYR A 223 19.98 46.91 44.33
C TYR A 223 19.02 47.95 44.93
N LEU A 224 18.22 47.55 45.91
CA LEU A 224 17.38 48.47 46.68
C LEU A 224 18.17 48.96 47.89
N THR A 225 18.32 50.28 48.02
CA THR A 225 19.07 50.90 49.11
C THR A 225 18.20 51.91 49.85
N PRO A 226 18.20 51.95 51.19
CA PRO A 226 17.49 52.97 51.95
C PRO A 226 18.07 54.36 51.67
N GLY A 227 17.22 55.36 51.40
CA GLY A 227 17.62 56.71 51.02
C GLY A 227 18.32 57.54 52.11
N GLU A 228 18.39 57.04 53.35
CA GLU A 228 18.93 57.77 54.52
C GLU A 228 20.43 57.54 54.78
N LEU A 229 21.13 56.77 53.95
CA LEU A 229 22.55 56.48 54.13
C LEU A 229 23.42 57.43 53.29
N GLU A 230 23.93 58.50 53.91
CA GLU A 230 24.80 59.51 53.27
C GLU A 230 26.10 58.95 52.64
N SER A 231 26.51 57.72 52.99
CA SER A 231 27.71 57.08 52.41
C SER A 231 27.63 55.56 52.33
N LEU A 232 26.77 55.03 51.46
CA LEU A 232 26.76 53.60 51.16
C LEU A 232 27.93 53.20 50.24
N LYS A 233 28.88 52.42 50.75
CA LYS A 233 29.95 51.79 49.96
C LYS A 233 29.60 50.33 49.69
N VAL A 234 29.15 50.02 48.48
CA VAL A 234 28.89 48.64 48.04
C VAL A 234 30.17 48.09 47.42
N ARG A 235 30.78 47.08 48.05
CA ARG A 235 31.96 46.37 47.52
C ARG A 235 31.47 45.11 46.79
N LEU A 236 31.53 45.13 45.46
CA LEU A 236 31.05 44.04 44.62
C LEU A 236 32.22 43.18 44.14
N GLU A 237 32.13 41.88 44.36
CA GLU A 237 33.04 40.88 43.78
C GLU A 237 32.37 40.27 42.54
N LEU A 238 32.94 40.53 41.36
CA LEU A 238 32.35 40.23 40.04
C LEU A 238 32.22 38.73 39.74
N GLN A 239 32.65 37.84 40.64
CA GLN A 239 32.56 36.39 40.50
C GLN A 239 31.33 35.78 41.21
N ASP A 240 30.65 36.53 42.10
CA ASP A 240 29.54 35.98 42.87
C ASP A 240 28.19 36.16 42.16
N LYS A 241 27.67 35.05 41.65
CA LYS A 241 26.36 34.94 40.99
C LYS A 241 25.16 34.95 41.96
N LYS A 242 25.36 34.83 43.29
CA LYS A 242 24.26 34.71 44.27
C LYS A 242 24.41 35.55 45.55
N ALA A 243 25.17 36.64 45.53
CA ALA A 243 25.15 37.61 46.64
C ALA A 243 23.93 38.54 46.56
N GLY A 244 22.77 38.08 47.04
CA GLY A 244 21.58 38.90 47.21
C GLY A 244 20.42 38.08 47.76
N THR A 245 19.69 38.62 48.74
CA THR A 245 18.40 38.05 49.14
C THR A 245 17.40 38.33 48.02
N THR A 246 16.87 37.28 47.39
CA THR A 246 15.78 37.40 46.43
C THR A 246 14.52 37.77 47.21
N VAL A 247 14.19 39.06 47.23
CA VAL A 247 12.94 39.58 47.84
C VAL A 247 11.69 39.04 47.11
N PHE A 248 11.88 38.47 45.91
CA PHE A 248 10.82 37.92 45.05
C PHE A 248 10.79 36.38 45.03
N ASP A 249 11.46 35.71 45.97
CA ASP A 249 11.43 34.23 46.09
C ASP A 249 10.16 33.80 46.84
N ALA A 250 9.23 33.13 46.15
CA ALA A 250 7.93 32.75 46.71
C ALA A 250 8.07 31.84 47.95
N GLU A 251 9.10 30.99 48.01
CA GLU A 251 9.33 30.07 49.12
C GLU A 251 9.81 30.75 50.41
N ARG A 252 10.33 31.98 50.35
CA ARG A 252 10.85 32.69 51.54
C ARG A 252 9.81 33.54 52.25
N GLY A 253 8.66 33.80 51.63
CA GLY A 253 7.55 34.57 52.22
C GLY A 253 6.79 33.82 53.33
N GLU A 254 6.80 32.49 53.33
CA GLU A 254 6.16 31.68 54.37
C GLU A 254 6.91 31.67 55.71
N ALA A 255 8.20 32.04 55.73
CA ALA A 255 9.02 32.04 56.94
C ALA A 255 8.81 33.27 57.85
N PHE A 256 7.91 34.20 57.48
CA PHE A 256 7.67 35.45 58.20
C PHE A 256 6.22 35.64 58.68
N GLN A 257 5.41 34.57 58.71
CA GLN A 257 4.17 34.51 59.52
C GLN A 257 4.45 33.82 60.86
#